data_AF-A0A250JIT7-F1
#
_entry.id   AF-A0A250JIT7-F1
#
_cell.length_a   1.000
_cell.length_b   1.000
_cell.length_c   1.000
_cell.angle_alpha   90.00
_cell.angle_beta   90.00
_cell.angle_gamma   90.00
#
_symmetry.space_group_name_H-M   'P 1'
#
loop_
_entity.id
_entity.type
_entity.pdbx_description
1 polymer ?
#
loop_
_entity_poly.entity_id
_entity_poly.type
_entity_poly.pdbx_seq_one_letter_code
_entity_poly.pdbx_strand_id
1 'polypeptide(L)'
;MTKQQTELIDLIRKINDLHYIETYNRVEKPEAEYLAILRKAQDGNAAILDSIRQLLAEGVSLDFKTINGHTPLAVAVTQNNVELVQLLIAHGADIHSTMGYDTPLHRAAEFGADRVVRFLIEKGLDPRAKTPGGRSVLSAARSSRHSKNVVPLLVELLKKTKSQRPPPPKKLKELSEENVTRYLAGTAPATVAARDWEALQAFMDSVFVEEHSVTIDQLYENIEEHGGTRPHLVFACIDLIQKAATREPQHKKLKKVSKTTYVHHGDLEIDGDLGVRSLMVTGSLTVKGKASNPQGRQLFVGGDFACDTFYTEGPVVIGGDLRARTVDAFYNDYGLEVRGTLKADTLTVERHQVTAGRFDVRERIDK
;
A
#
# COMPACT_ATOMS: atom_id res chain seq x y z
N MET A 1 29.97 -9.94 -13.33
CA MET A 1 30.31 -8.50 -13.40
C MET A 1 31.82 -8.37 -13.56
N THR A 2 32.28 -7.41 -14.36
CA THR A 2 33.71 -7.04 -14.48
C THR A 2 34.16 -6.23 -13.27
N LYS A 3 35.48 -6.03 -13.11
CA LYS A 3 36.04 -5.18 -12.04
C LYS A 3 35.48 -3.76 -12.10
N GLN A 4 35.45 -3.16 -13.30
CA GLN A 4 34.90 -1.81 -13.51
C GLN A 4 33.39 -1.75 -13.20
N GLN A 5 32.62 -2.79 -13.52
CA GLN A 5 31.18 -2.84 -13.19
C GLN A 5 30.95 -2.91 -11.67
N THR A 6 31.77 -3.68 -10.94
CA THR A 6 31.72 -3.72 -9.47
C THR A 6 32.07 -2.37 -8.88
N GLU A 7 33.14 -1.74 -9.37
CA GLU A 7 33.58 -0.42 -8.94
C GLU A 7 32.51 0.65 -9.17
N LEU A 8 31.87 0.65 -10.35
CA LEU A 8 30.77 1.55 -10.67
C LEU A 8 29.61 1.42 -9.66
N ILE A 9 29.19 0.20 -9.35
CA ILE A 9 28.10 -0.02 -8.39
C ILE A 9 28.50 0.43 -6.98
N ASP A 10 29.74 0.18 -6.57
CA ASP A 10 30.21 0.60 -5.25
C ASP A 10 30.26 2.13 -5.13
N LEU A 11 30.65 2.84 -6.20
CA LEU A 11 30.60 4.30 -6.26
C LEU A 11 29.15 4.80 -6.21
N ILE A 12 28.25 4.21 -7.00
CA ILE A 12 26.81 4.54 -6.97
C ILE A 12 26.22 4.36 -5.57
N ARG A 13 26.59 3.29 -4.85
CA ARG A 13 26.10 3.06 -3.48
C ARG A 13 26.68 4.02 -2.44
N LYS A 14 27.86 4.57 -2.70
CA LYS A 14 28.55 5.52 -1.80
C LYS A 14 28.06 6.95 -1.92
N ILE A 15 27.43 7.32 -3.05
CA ILE A 15 26.90 8.67 -3.20
C ILE A 15 25.78 8.91 -2.19
N ASN A 16 25.87 10.00 -1.44
CA ASN A 16 24.88 10.31 -0.42
C ASN A 16 23.66 10.99 -1.06
N ASP A 17 22.46 10.56 -0.68
CA ASP A 17 21.29 11.42 -0.80
C ASP A 17 21.38 12.51 0.26
N LEU A 18 21.61 13.75 -0.19
CA LEU A 18 21.75 14.91 0.70
C LEU A 18 20.43 15.25 1.43
N HIS A 19 19.29 14.70 0.98
CA HIS A 19 17.98 14.97 1.57
C HIS A 19 17.94 14.69 3.08
N TYR A 20 18.60 13.63 3.56
CA TYR A 20 18.66 13.33 4.99
C TYR A 20 19.35 14.45 5.77
N ILE A 21 20.50 14.91 5.27
CA ILE A 21 21.27 16.01 5.89
C ILE A 21 20.43 17.28 5.88
N GLU A 22 19.79 17.60 4.76
CA GLU A 22 18.95 18.78 4.59
C GLU A 22 17.71 18.78 5.50
N THR A 23 17.13 17.60 5.73
CA THR A 23 15.86 17.46 6.45
C THR A 23 16.06 17.30 7.96
N TYR A 24 17.03 16.49 8.38
CA TYR A 24 17.18 16.09 9.79
C TYR A 24 18.34 16.82 10.48
N ASN A 25 19.51 16.99 9.83
CA ASN A 25 20.64 17.67 10.47
C ASN A 25 20.42 19.18 10.61
N ARG A 26 19.59 19.77 9.75
CA ARG A 26 19.23 21.20 9.82
C ARG A 26 18.47 21.57 11.10
N VAL A 27 17.67 20.64 11.64
CA VAL A 27 16.79 20.90 12.79
C VAL A 27 17.55 20.78 14.12
N GLU A 28 18.63 20.01 14.17
CA GLU A 28 19.29 19.63 15.42
C GLU A 28 20.64 20.33 15.67
N LYS A 29 21.26 20.94 14.65
CA LYS A 29 22.63 21.48 14.73
C LYS A 29 22.69 22.99 14.49
N PRO A 30 23.67 23.71 15.10
CA PRO A 30 23.95 25.10 14.75
C PRO A 30 24.20 25.28 13.25
N GLU A 31 23.76 26.40 12.68
CA GLU A 31 23.79 26.66 11.23
C GLU A 31 25.19 26.44 10.61
N ALA A 32 26.23 26.94 11.27
CA ALA A 32 27.61 26.77 10.79
C ALA A 32 28.06 25.30 10.75
N GLU A 33 27.65 24.48 11.73
CA GLU A 33 27.96 23.06 11.77
C GLU A 33 27.18 22.28 10.70
N TYR A 34 25.90 22.60 10.51
CA TYR A 34 25.06 22.04 9.44
C TYR A 34 25.66 22.33 8.05
N LEU A 35 26.03 23.59 7.79
CA LEU A 35 26.63 24.00 6.51
C LEU A 35 27.97 23.29 6.26
N ALA A 36 28.79 23.10 7.30
CA ALA A 36 30.04 22.37 7.18
C ALA A 36 29.82 20.88 6.83
N ILE A 37 28.84 20.22 7.46
CA ILE A 37 28.48 18.82 7.15
C ILE A 37 27.96 18.71 5.72
N LEU A 38 27.04 19.61 5.33
CA LEU A 38 26.48 19.62 3.98
C LEU A 38 27.58 19.84 2.93
N ARG A 39 28.48 20.79 3.15
CA ARG A 39 29.59 21.07 2.24
C ARG A 39 30.51 19.87 2.07
N LYS A 40 30.89 19.21 3.18
CA LYS A 40 31.71 18.00 3.14
C LYS A 40 31.04 16.87 2.34
N ALA A 41 29.74 16.68 2.53
CA ALA A 41 28.98 15.68 1.78
C ALA A 41 28.89 16.03 0.28
N GLN A 42 28.70 17.30 -0.06
CA GLN A 42 28.71 17.80 -1.44
C GLN A 42 30.07 17.57 -2.12
N ASP A 43 31.17 17.95 -1.47
CA ASP A 43 32.52 17.77 -2.01
C ASP A 43 32.85 16.27 -2.19
N GLY A 44 32.41 15.42 -1.24
CA GLY A 44 32.53 13.96 -1.36
C GLY A 44 31.70 13.38 -2.51
N ASN A 45 30.46 13.82 -2.68
CA ASN A 45 29.61 13.41 -3.80
C ASN A 45 30.20 13.86 -5.15
N ALA A 46 30.78 15.06 -5.24
CA ALA A 46 31.43 15.55 -6.45
C ALA A 46 32.60 14.64 -6.88
N ALA A 47 33.49 14.27 -5.94
CA ALA A 47 34.59 13.36 -6.23
C ALA A 47 34.14 11.95 -6.67
N ILE A 48 33.04 11.45 -6.08
CA ILE A 48 32.43 10.18 -6.49
C ILE A 48 31.84 10.29 -7.91
N LEU A 49 31.14 11.39 -8.21
CA LEU A 49 30.57 11.64 -9.54
C LEU A 49 31.65 11.74 -10.61
N ASP A 50 32.78 12.39 -10.33
CA ASP A 50 33.91 12.45 -11.26
C ASP A 50 34.47 11.05 -11.56
N SER A 51 34.59 10.21 -10.52
CA SER A 51 35.03 8.81 -10.68
C SER A 51 34.04 8.00 -11.51
N ILE A 52 32.73 8.20 -11.30
CA ILE A 52 31.68 7.58 -12.12
C ILE A 52 31.79 8.06 -13.57
N ARG A 53 31.93 9.37 -13.82
CA ARG A 53 32.10 9.93 -15.17
C ARG A 53 33.30 9.33 -15.89
N GLN A 54 34.41 9.12 -15.19
CA GLN A 54 35.59 8.47 -15.74
C GLN A 54 35.29 7.03 -16.18
N LEU A 55 34.70 6.21 -15.30
CA LEU A 55 34.33 4.83 -15.65
C LEU A 55 33.36 4.77 -16.84
N LEU A 56 32.39 5.69 -16.90
CA LEU A 56 31.46 5.76 -18.03
C LEU A 56 32.17 6.15 -19.33
N ALA A 57 33.14 7.08 -19.28
CA ALA A 57 33.96 7.48 -20.42
C ALA A 57 34.88 6.34 -20.91
N GLU A 58 35.29 5.43 -20.02
CA GLU A 58 36.02 4.20 -20.37
C GLU A 58 35.13 3.14 -21.04
N GLY A 59 33.84 3.40 -21.23
CA GLY A 59 32.92 2.53 -21.97
C GLY A 59 32.34 1.39 -21.12
N VAL A 60 32.28 1.54 -19.80
CA VAL A 60 31.64 0.54 -18.92
C VAL A 60 30.17 0.38 -19.30
N SER A 61 29.81 -0.82 -19.77
CA SER A 61 28.41 -1.15 -20.09
C SER A 61 27.51 -1.00 -18.87
N LEU A 62 26.30 -0.47 -19.08
CA LEU A 62 25.28 -0.25 -18.06
C LEU A 62 24.18 -1.33 -18.02
N ASP A 63 24.18 -2.27 -18.97
CA ASP A 63 23.19 -3.36 -19.07
C ASP A 63 23.58 -4.61 -18.27
N PHE A 64 24.21 -4.42 -17.11
CA PHE A 64 24.51 -5.52 -16.20
C PHE A 64 23.62 -5.44 -14.96
N LYS A 65 23.50 -6.57 -14.27
CA LYS A 65 22.75 -6.68 -13.02
C LYS A 65 23.69 -7.05 -11.88
N THR A 66 23.44 -6.43 -10.73
CA THR A 66 24.04 -6.83 -9.45
C THR A 66 23.60 -8.24 -9.05
N ILE A 67 24.21 -8.81 -8.00
CA ILE A 67 23.78 -10.10 -7.44
C ILE A 67 22.29 -10.12 -7.02
N ASN A 68 21.74 -8.95 -6.70
CA ASN A 68 20.33 -8.77 -6.35
C ASN A 68 19.44 -8.48 -7.57
N GLY A 69 19.97 -8.56 -8.80
CA GLY A 69 19.20 -8.37 -10.03
C GLY A 69 18.98 -6.90 -10.45
N HIS A 70 19.60 -5.92 -9.79
CA HIS A 70 19.42 -4.49 -10.09
C HIS A 70 20.46 -3.97 -11.09
N THR A 71 20.02 -3.17 -12.08
CA THR A 71 20.89 -2.39 -12.97
C THR A 71 21.47 -1.17 -12.23
N PRO A 72 22.56 -0.53 -12.73
CA PRO A 72 23.05 0.74 -12.19
C PRO A 72 21.95 1.80 -12.08
N LEU A 73 21.10 1.92 -13.12
CA LEU A 73 19.97 2.84 -13.12
C LEU A 73 18.99 2.51 -12.01
N ALA A 74 18.70 1.22 -11.76
CA ALA A 74 17.80 0.81 -10.69
C ALA A 74 18.30 1.25 -9.32
N VAL A 75 19.59 1.12 -9.05
CA VAL A 75 20.17 1.57 -7.78
C VAL A 75 20.03 3.09 -7.64
N ALA A 76 20.39 3.86 -8.67
CA ALA A 76 20.28 5.32 -8.66
C ALA A 76 18.84 5.82 -8.45
N VAL A 77 17.87 5.17 -9.09
CA VAL A 77 16.44 5.48 -8.97
C VAL A 77 15.96 5.31 -7.52
N THR A 78 16.36 4.23 -6.84
CA THR A 78 15.96 3.98 -5.45
C THR A 78 16.60 4.92 -4.43
N GLN A 79 17.66 5.64 -4.81
CA GLN A 79 18.37 6.61 -3.96
C GLN A 79 17.83 8.04 -4.07
N ASN A 80 16.76 8.29 -4.83
CA ASN A 80 16.22 9.62 -5.11
C ASN A 80 17.24 10.63 -5.71
N ASN A 81 18.32 10.12 -6.34
CA ASN A 81 19.41 10.94 -6.87
C ASN A 81 19.21 11.25 -8.37
N VAL A 82 18.57 12.39 -8.65
CA VAL A 82 18.28 12.84 -10.02
C VAL A 82 19.55 13.07 -10.85
N GLU A 83 20.63 13.59 -10.25
CA GLU A 83 21.88 13.85 -10.98
C GLU A 83 22.51 12.55 -11.48
N LEU A 84 22.55 11.53 -10.62
CA LEU A 84 23.07 10.22 -11.00
C LEU A 84 22.18 9.54 -12.05
N VAL A 85 20.86 9.62 -11.90
CA VAL A 85 19.91 9.10 -12.91
C VAL A 85 20.14 9.78 -14.26
N GLN A 86 20.28 11.12 -14.29
CA GLN A 86 20.58 11.88 -15.50
C GLN A 86 21.92 11.46 -16.12
N LEU A 87 22.96 11.31 -15.29
CA LEU A 87 24.30 10.92 -15.73
C LEU A 87 24.29 9.54 -16.41
N LEU A 88 23.63 8.55 -15.79
CA LEU A 88 23.54 7.20 -16.33
C LEU A 88 22.74 7.17 -17.64
N ILE A 89 21.62 7.87 -17.72
CA ILE A 89 20.81 7.97 -18.95
C ILE A 89 21.61 8.64 -20.08
N ALA A 90 22.36 9.70 -19.76
CA ALA A 90 23.22 10.38 -20.74
C ALA A 90 24.32 9.47 -21.33
N HIS A 91 24.71 8.41 -20.60
CA HIS A 91 25.68 7.40 -21.03
C HIS A 91 25.02 6.09 -21.50
N GLY A 92 23.75 6.14 -21.88
CA GLY A 92 23.06 5.03 -22.54
C GLY A 92 22.33 4.06 -21.63
N ALA A 93 22.12 4.38 -20.34
CA ALA A 93 21.19 3.61 -19.53
C ALA A 93 19.76 3.77 -20.07
N ASP A 94 19.06 2.65 -20.25
CA ASP A 94 17.69 2.65 -20.74
C ASP A 94 16.71 3.10 -19.65
N ILE A 95 16.08 4.26 -19.86
CA ILE A 95 15.04 4.83 -19.00
C ILE A 95 13.73 3.99 -19.00
N HIS A 96 13.60 3.02 -19.90
CA HIS A 96 12.51 2.05 -19.94
C HIS A 96 12.92 0.66 -19.46
N SER A 97 14.14 0.52 -18.89
CA SER A 97 14.65 -0.76 -18.42
C SER A 97 13.74 -1.43 -17.38
N THR A 98 13.56 -2.75 -17.51
CA THR A 98 12.75 -3.55 -16.58
C THR A 98 13.54 -3.88 -15.32
N MET A 99 12.98 -3.57 -14.15
CA MET A 99 13.55 -3.82 -12.83
C MET A 99 12.81 -4.97 -12.13
N GLY A 100 12.84 -6.16 -12.77
CA GLY A 100 11.91 -7.25 -12.49
C GLY A 100 10.66 -7.09 -13.35
N TYR A 101 9.49 -7.01 -12.74
CA TYR A 101 8.23 -6.66 -13.42
C TYR A 101 7.94 -5.15 -13.43
N ASP A 102 8.71 -4.37 -12.68
CA ASP A 102 8.52 -2.94 -12.50
C ASP A 102 9.29 -2.11 -13.54
N THR A 103 8.77 -0.93 -13.88
CA THR A 103 9.51 0.11 -14.62
C THR A 103 10.29 0.99 -13.64
N PRO A 104 11.23 1.85 -14.11
CA PRO A 104 11.94 2.76 -13.23
C PRO A 104 10.99 3.69 -12.45
N LEU A 105 9.86 4.05 -13.05
CA LEU A 105 8.85 4.89 -12.41
C LEU A 105 8.10 4.16 -11.28
N HIS A 106 7.79 2.87 -11.43
CA HIS A 106 7.22 2.06 -10.34
C HIS A 106 8.19 1.96 -9.16
N ARG A 107 9.48 1.73 -9.41
CA ARG A 107 10.50 1.66 -8.35
C ARG A 107 10.75 3.00 -7.69
N ALA A 108 10.85 4.09 -8.46
CA ALA A 108 10.93 5.43 -7.87
C ALA A 108 9.74 5.68 -6.95
N ALA A 109 8.54 5.29 -7.39
CA ALA A 109 7.32 5.47 -6.64
C ALA A 109 7.28 4.63 -5.36
N GLU A 110 7.65 3.35 -5.43
CA GLU A 110 7.74 2.43 -4.29
C GLU A 110 8.78 2.86 -3.25
N PHE A 111 9.91 3.44 -3.67
CA PHE A 111 10.97 3.86 -2.75
C PHE A 111 10.79 5.30 -2.22
N GLY A 112 9.70 5.97 -2.62
CA GLY A 112 9.44 7.35 -2.19
C GLY A 112 10.38 8.38 -2.82
N ALA A 113 11.00 8.05 -3.96
CA ALA A 113 11.94 8.90 -4.68
C ALA A 113 11.22 9.98 -5.49
N ASP A 114 10.57 10.92 -4.79
CA ASP A 114 9.71 11.97 -5.35
C ASP A 114 10.40 12.86 -6.39
N ARG A 115 11.69 13.20 -6.21
CA ARG A 115 12.46 13.99 -7.17
C ARG A 115 12.69 13.20 -8.46
N VAL A 116 13.01 11.91 -8.34
CA VAL A 116 13.17 11.00 -9.49
C VAL A 116 11.81 10.74 -10.16
N VAL A 117 10.71 10.61 -9.41
CA VAL A 117 9.35 10.49 -9.97
C VAL A 117 9.03 11.69 -10.87
N ARG A 118 9.23 12.92 -10.39
CA ARG A 118 9.04 14.13 -11.21
C ARG A 118 9.89 14.10 -12.48
N PHE A 119 11.18 13.83 -12.31
CA PHE A 119 12.13 13.78 -13.42
C PHE A 119 11.72 12.74 -14.49
N LEU A 120 11.35 11.53 -14.08
CA LEU A 120 10.95 10.47 -15.01
C LEU A 120 9.67 10.83 -15.77
N ILE A 121 8.69 11.45 -15.10
CA ILE A 121 7.46 11.94 -15.74
C ILE A 121 7.77 13.09 -16.72
N GLU A 122 8.66 14.02 -16.35
CA GLU A 122 9.16 15.08 -17.25
C GLU A 122 9.87 14.51 -18.49
N LYS A 123 10.50 13.34 -18.37
CA LYS A 123 11.09 12.58 -19.49
C LYS A 123 10.07 11.76 -20.29
N GLY A 124 8.79 11.86 -19.98
CA GLY A 124 7.69 11.27 -20.74
C GLY A 124 7.27 9.87 -20.31
N LEU A 125 7.75 9.37 -19.16
CA LEU A 125 7.23 8.11 -18.62
C LEU A 125 5.79 8.31 -18.17
N ASP A 126 4.89 7.42 -18.62
CA ASP A 126 3.47 7.50 -18.28
C ASP A 126 3.25 7.18 -16.78
N PRO A 127 2.75 8.14 -15.97
CA PRO A 127 2.40 7.88 -14.58
C PRO A 127 1.20 6.94 -14.40
N ARG A 128 0.50 6.56 -15.48
CA ARG A 128 -0.55 5.55 -15.51
C ARG A 128 -0.10 4.18 -16.00
N ALA A 129 1.20 4.00 -16.27
CA ALA A 129 1.73 2.71 -16.71
C ALA A 129 1.39 1.60 -15.71
N LYS A 130 1.10 0.41 -16.23
CA LYS A 130 0.88 -0.81 -15.45
C LYS A 130 1.93 -1.86 -15.77
N THR A 131 2.38 -2.58 -14.77
CA THR A 131 3.19 -3.80 -14.93
C THR A 131 2.37 -4.93 -15.58
N PRO A 132 2.99 -6.02 -16.06
CA PRO A 132 2.26 -7.19 -16.55
C PRO A 132 1.27 -7.80 -15.54
N GLY A 133 1.52 -7.61 -14.24
CA GLY A 133 0.63 -8.04 -13.15
C GLY A 133 -0.48 -7.04 -12.80
N GLY A 134 -0.62 -5.94 -13.55
CA GLY A 134 -1.67 -4.94 -13.33
C GLY A 134 -1.35 -3.87 -12.27
N ARG A 135 -0.25 -4.00 -11.53
CA ARG A 135 0.24 -2.98 -10.57
C ARG A 135 0.51 -1.67 -11.31
N SER A 136 -0.07 -0.56 -10.84
CA SER A 136 0.17 0.80 -11.34
C SER A 136 1.32 1.48 -10.60
N VAL A 137 1.80 2.61 -11.13
CA VAL A 137 2.81 3.44 -10.45
C VAL A 137 2.30 3.94 -9.09
N LEU A 138 1.04 4.37 -9.02
CA LEU A 138 0.48 4.89 -7.79
C LEU A 138 0.14 3.77 -6.79
N SER A 139 -0.26 2.55 -7.22
CA SER A 139 -0.36 1.39 -6.31
C SER A 139 1.00 0.96 -5.78
N ALA A 140 2.07 1.06 -6.58
CA ALA A 140 3.44 0.84 -6.12
C ALA A 140 3.87 1.83 -5.01
N ALA A 141 3.49 3.10 -5.12
CA ALA A 141 3.71 4.08 -4.03
C ALA A 141 2.87 3.73 -2.79
N ARG A 142 1.60 3.38 -2.99
CA ARG A 142 0.64 3.07 -1.92
C ARG A 142 1.06 1.89 -1.05
N SER A 143 1.59 0.84 -1.65
CA SER A 143 2.06 -0.35 -0.94
C SER A 143 3.30 -0.09 -0.07
N SER A 144 3.92 1.09 -0.15
CA SER A 144 5.15 1.43 0.54
C SER A 144 4.99 2.49 1.62
N ARG A 145 5.55 2.23 2.80
CA ARG A 145 5.66 3.21 3.90
C ARG A 145 6.59 4.39 3.59
N HIS A 146 7.48 4.24 2.60
CA HIS A 146 8.48 5.24 2.26
C HIS A 146 7.94 6.33 1.32
N SER A 147 6.77 6.11 0.71
CA SER A 147 6.25 6.89 -0.41
C SER A 147 5.25 7.97 -0.01
N LYS A 148 5.29 8.45 1.24
CA LYS A 148 4.34 9.42 1.79
C LYS A 148 4.16 10.69 0.93
N ASN A 149 5.24 11.16 0.30
CA ASN A 149 5.24 12.37 -0.53
C ASN A 149 4.94 12.07 -2.01
N VAL A 150 5.10 10.81 -2.45
CA VAL A 150 4.89 10.41 -3.84
C VAL A 150 3.41 10.23 -4.14
N VAL A 151 2.64 9.64 -3.22
CA VAL A 151 1.18 9.47 -3.40
C VAL A 151 0.48 10.80 -3.72
N PRO A 152 0.60 11.87 -2.90
CA PRO A 152 -0.03 13.15 -3.20
C PRO A 152 0.54 13.79 -4.48
N LEU A 153 1.84 13.64 -4.75
CA LEU A 153 2.46 14.12 -6.00
C LEU A 153 1.83 13.46 -7.23
N LEU A 154 1.73 12.13 -7.26
CA LEU A 154 1.14 11.40 -8.37
C LEU A 154 -0.34 11.76 -8.53
N VAL A 155 -1.09 11.86 -7.42
CA VAL A 155 -2.48 12.32 -7.44
C VAL A 155 -2.58 13.72 -8.07
N GLU A 156 -1.74 14.68 -7.66
CA GLU A 156 -1.71 16.04 -8.21
C GLU A 156 -1.38 16.03 -9.72
N LEU A 157 -0.34 15.28 -10.11
CA LEU A 157 0.10 15.19 -11.51
C LEU A 157 -0.94 14.52 -12.40
N LEU A 158 -1.65 13.52 -11.88
CA LEU A 158 -2.68 12.80 -12.62
C LEU A 158 -4.03 13.56 -12.66
N LYS A 159 -4.26 14.53 -11.76
CA LYS A 159 -5.48 15.35 -11.66
C LYS A 159 -5.69 16.35 -12.83
N LYS A 160 -4.80 16.49 -13.83
CA LYS A 160 -4.86 17.59 -14.83
C LYS A 160 -5.66 17.34 -16.13
N THR A 161 -6.46 18.38 -16.45
CA THR A 161 -7.27 18.83 -17.62
C THR A 161 -8.29 17.94 -18.34
N LYS A 162 -9.45 18.55 -18.64
CA LYS A 162 -10.66 17.99 -19.27
C LYS A 162 -10.41 17.32 -20.64
N SER A 163 -9.41 17.79 -21.38
CA SER A 163 -9.02 17.29 -22.71
C SER A 163 -8.21 15.98 -22.68
N GLN A 164 -7.68 15.61 -21.51
CA GLN A 164 -6.87 14.41 -21.31
C GLN A 164 -7.66 13.30 -20.58
N ARG A 165 -8.96 13.53 -20.34
CA ARG A 165 -9.82 12.55 -19.67
C ARG A 165 -10.25 11.48 -20.67
N PRO A 166 -10.01 10.18 -20.39
CA PRO A 166 -10.70 9.12 -21.11
C PRO A 166 -12.22 9.28 -20.93
N PRO A 167 -13.06 8.70 -21.82
CA PRO A 167 -14.51 8.81 -21.72
C PRO A 167 -15.00 8.41 -20.32
N PRO A 168 -16.09 9.04 -19.84
CA PRO A 168 -16.56 8.81 -18.48
C PRO A 168 -16.74 7.30 -18.27
N PRO A 169 -16.11 6.78 -17.21
CA PRO A 169 -16.04 5.36 -16.92
C PRO A 169 -17.43 4.72 -16.80
N LYS A 170 -17.50 3.39 -16.97
CA LYS A 170 -18.72 2.66 -16.61
C LYS A 170 -18.98 2.91 -15.12
N LYS A 171 -20.23 3.24 -14.77
CA LYS A 171 -20.67 3.52 -13.39
C LYS A 171 -20.08 2.48 -12.43
N LEU A 172 -19.64 2.91 -11.24
CA LEU A 172 -19.21 1.96 -10.22
C LEU A 172 -20.39 1.01 -9.99
N LYS A 173 -20.13 -0.30 -10.02
CA LYS A 173 -21.20 -1.25 -9.78
C LYS A 173 -21.55 -1.11 -8.31
N GLU A 174 -22.79 -0.75 -8.03
CA GLU A 174 -23.34 -0.48 -6.69
C GLU A 174 -22.83 0.79 -6.01
N LEU A 175 -21.63 1.31 -6.23
CA LEU A 175 -21.26 2.67 -5.79
C LEU A 175 -21.55 3.67 -6.93
N SER A 176 -21.82 4.95 -6.70
CA SER A 176 -21.80 5.92 -7.81
C SER A 176 -20.78 6.99 -7.50
N GLU A 177 -20.06 7.50 -8.51
CA GLU A 177 -19.12 8.61 -8.32
C GLU A 177 -19.79 9.76 -7.58
N GLU A 178 -21.02 10.11 -7.99
CA GLU A 178 -21.85 11.11 -7.33
C GLU A 178 -22.09 10.83 -5.84
N ASN A 179 -22.49 9.60 -5.48
CA ASN A 179 -22.76 9.24 -4.08
C ASN A 179 -21.49 9.23 -3.25
N VAL A 180 -20.38 8.71 -3.79
CA VAL A 180 -19.09 8.68 -3.11
C VAL A 180 -18.57 10.10 -2.91
N THR A 181 -18.59 10.96 -3.94
CA THR A 181 -18.20 12.37 -3.82
C THR A 181 -19.08 13.12 -2.83
N ARG A 182 -20.40 12.89 -2.85
CA ARG A 182 -21.33 13.49 -1.88
C ARG A 182 -21.00 13.09 -0.45
N TYR A 183 -20.73 11.81 -0.21
CA TYR A 183 -20.34 11.29 1.10
C TYR A 183 -19.02 11.91 1.57
N LEU A 184 -17.98 11.90 0.73
CA LEU A 184 -16.66 12.43 1.06
C LEU A 184 -16.61 13.96 1.21
N ALA A 185 -17.54 14.69 0.59
CA ALA A 185 -17.68 16.14 0.74
C ALA A 185 -18.37 16.54 2.07
N GLY A 186 -18.99 15.58 2.75
CA GLY A 186 -19.57 15.78 4.07
C GLY A 186 -18.52 15.89 5.19
N THR A 187 -19.01 16.12 6.41
CA THR A 187 -18.18 16.01 7.61
C THR A 187 -17.92 14.54 7.95
N ALA A 188 -16.78 14.26 8.59
CA ALA A 188 -16.46 12.91 9.09
C ALA A 188 -17.64 12.32 9.90
N PRO A 189 -18.10 11.10 9.57
CA PRO A 189 -19.09 10.39 10.37
C PRO A 189 -18.61 10.19 11.81
N ALA A 190 -19.53 10.16 12.78
CA ALA A 190 -19.18 9.93 14.18
C ALA A 190 -18.45 8.60 14.43
N THR A 191 -18.60 7.64 13.52
CA THR A 191 -17.97 6.31 13.53
C THR A 191 -16.52 6.31 13.02
N VAL A 192 -16.04 7.43 12.47
CA VAL A 192 -14.74 7.59 11.82
C VAL A 192 -13.99 8.80 12.40
N ALA A 193 -12.78 8.61 12.90
CA ALA A 193 -11.98 9.72 13.42
C ALA A 193 -11.56 10.68 12.30
N ALA A 194 -11.38 11.97 12.61
CA ALA A 194 -11.06 13.00 11.61
C ALA A 194 -9.79 12.68 10.78
N ARG A 195 -8.74 12.15 11.42
CA ARG A 195 -7.53 11.72 10.72
C ARG A 195 -7.79 10.58 9.73
N ASP A 196 -8.66 9.64 10.11
CA ASP A 196 -9.00 8.49 9.28
C ASP A 196 -9.94 8.90 8.13
N TRP A 197 -10.73 9.95 8.34
CA TRP A 197 -11.54 10.60 7.30
C TRP A 197 -10.68 11.26 6.22
N GLU A 198 -9.66 12.04 6.62
CA GLU A 198 -8.70 12.62 5.69
C GLU A 198 -7.94 11.54 4.92
N ALA A 199 -7.55 10.46 5.61
CA ALA A 199 -6.90 9.30 5.00
C ALA A 199 -7.82 8.61 3.98
N LEU A 200 -9.12 8.47 4.29
CA LEU A 200 -10.12 7.94 3.35
C LEU A 200 -10.28 8.85 2.14
N GLN A 201 -10.37 10.18 2.33
CA GLN A 201 -10.48 11.13 1.22
C GLN A 201 -9.27 11.03 0.29
N ALA A 202 -8.05 11.02 0.83
CA ALA A 202 -6.82 10.84 0.04
C ALA A 202 -6.77 9.47 -0.66
N PHE A 203 -7.23 8.42 0.02
CA PHE A 203 -7.34 7.08 -0.55
C PHE A 203 -8.35 7.04 -1.71
N MET A 204 -9.50 7.70 -1.59
CA MET A 204 -10.51 7.73 -2.64
C MET A 204 -10.10 8.63 -3.81
N ASP A 205 -9.46 9.77 -3.54
CA ASP A 205 -8.87 10.63 -4.57
C ASP A 205 -7.85 9.88 -5.43
N SER A 206 -7.03 9.02 -4.82
CA SER A 206 -6.07 8.19 -5.55
C SER A 206 -6.76 7.08 -6.34
N VAL A 207 -7.76 6.42 -5.76
CA VAL A 207 -8.59 5.43 -6.47
C VAL A 207 -9.23 6.03 -7.72
N PHE A 208 -9.89 7.20 -7.61
CA PHE A 208 -10.53 7.87 -8.74
C PHE A 208 -9.56 8.29 -9.85
N VAL A 209 -8.30 8.49 -9.50
CA VAL A 209 -7.24 8.93 -10.41
C VAL A 209 -6.65 7.74 -11.19
N GLU A 210 -6.48 6.58 -10.56
CA GLU A 210 -5.91 5.36 -11.16
C GLU A 210 -6.96 4.55 -11.91
N GLU A 211 -8.12 4.38 -11.29
CA GLU A 211 -9.21 3.57 -11.77
C GLU A 211 -10.38 4.49 -12.03
N HIS A 212 -10.52 4.88 -13.30
CA HIS A 212 -11.66 5.67 -13.73
C HIS A 212 -12.95 4.89 -13.37
N SER A 213 -12.97 3.55 -13.43
CA SER A 213 -14.06 2.72 -12.91
C SER A 213 -13.58 1.90 -11.73
N VAL A 214 -14.13 2.15 -10.55
CA VAL A 214 -13.98 1.28 -9.37
C VAL A 214 -15.24 0.42 -9.26
N THR A 215 -15.14 -0.82 -8.83
CA THR A 215 -16.29 -1.61 -8.34
C THR A 215 -16.11 -1.81 -6.84
N ILE A 216 -17.11 -2.30 -6.12
CA ILE A 216 -16.91 -2.73 -4.73
C ILE A 216 -15.76 -3.75 -4.62
N ASP A 217 -15.63 -4.64 -5.62
CA ASP A 217 -14.55 -5.64 -5.67
C ASP A 217 -13.17 -4.99 -5.89
N GLN A 218 -13.03 -4.05 -6.82
CA GLN A 218 -11.76 -3.33 -7.04
C GLN A 218 -11.40 -2.41 -5.87
N LEU A 219 -12.41 -1.75 -5.28
CA LEU A 219 -12.24 -0.97 -4.05
C LEU A 219 -11.69 -1.87 -2.94
N TYR A 220 -12.25 -3.08 -2.80
CA TYR A 220 -11.78 -4.07 -1.85
C TYR A 220 -10.34 -4.53 -2.15
N GLU A 221 -9.97 -4.81 -3.40
CA GLU A 221 -8.59 -5.16 -3.77
C GLU A 221 -7.60 -4.06 -3.33
N ASN A 222 -7.96 -2.79 -3.56
CA ASN A 222 -7.16 -1.66 -3.08
C ASN A 222 -7.12 -1.58 -1.54
N ILE A 223 -8.22 -1.87 -0.85
CA ILE A 223 -8.23 -1.96 0.62
C ILE A 223 -7.36 -3.12 1.09
N GLU A 224 -7.37 -4.25 0.39
CA GLU A 224 -6.62 -5.46 0.73
C GLU A 224 -5.10 -5.17 0.73
N GLU A 225 -4.61 -4.41 -0.26
CA GLU A 225 -3.21 -3.97 -0.30
C GLU A 225 -2.78 -3.15 0.93
N HIS A 226 -3.73 -2.52 1.63
CA HIS A 226 -3.47 -1.65 2.78
C HIS A 226 -3.96 -2.18 4.12
N GLY A 227 -4.93 -3.11 4.12
CA GLY A 227 -5.77 -3.40 5.27
C GLY A 227 -5.02 -4.03 6.43
N GLY A 228 -3.92 -4.74 6.16
CA GLY A 228 -3.01 -5.24 7.19
C GLY A 228 -2.23 -4.16 7.95
N THR A 229 -2.08 -2.96 7.39
CA THR A 229 -1.33 -1.85 8.00
C THR A 229 -2.22 -0.70 8.48
N ARG A 230 -3.48 -0.64 8.03
CA ARG A 230 -4.43 0.44 8.33
C ARG A 230 -5.86 -0.05 8.60
N PRO A 231 -6.12 -0.76 9.72
CA PRO A 231 -7.45 -1.24 10.07
C PRO A 231 -8.53 -0.15 10.11
N HIS A 232 -8.18 1.04 10.61
CA HIS A 232 -9.07 2.21 10.64
C HIS A 232 -9.57 2.64 9.24
N LEU A 233 -8.72 2.51 8.21
CA LEU A 233 -9.10 2.82 6.83
C LEU A 233 -10.08 1.78 6.29
N VAL A 234 -9.95 0.51 6.67
CA VAL A 234 -10.90 -0.56 6.33
C VAL A 234 -12.29 -0.20 6.84
N PHE A 235 -12.42 0.24 8.11
CA PHE A 235 -13.69 0.68 8.67
C PHE A 235 -14.29 1.88 7.95
N ALA A 236 -13.47 2.89 7.66
CA ALA A 236 -13.90 4.07 6.91
C ALA A 236 -14.42 3.69 5.51
N CYS A 237 -13.80 2.69 4.87
CA CYS A 237 -14.25 2.16 3.58
C CYS A 237 -15.55 1.34 3.70
N ILE A 238 -15.73 0.56 4.76
CA ILE A 238 -17.00 -0.14 5.02
C ILE A 238 -18.14 0.86 5.21
N ASP A 239 -17.93 1.92 6.01
CA ASP A 239 -18.92 3.00 6.21
C ASP A 239 -19.24 3.69 4.87
N LEU A 240 -18.21 4.00 4.07
CA LEU A 240 -18.39 4.51 2.71
C LEU A 240 -19.28 3.59 1.86
N ILE A 241 -19.01 2.28 1.84
CA ILE A 241 -19.82 1.34 1.06
C ILE A 241 -21.26 1.34 1.56
N GLN A 242 -21.47 1.27 2.87
CA GLN A 242 -22.80 1.28 3.47
C GLN A 242 -23.61 2.56 3.18
N LYS A 243 -22.94 3.72 3.06
CA LYS A 243 -23.60 5.01 2.88
C LYS A 243 -23.71 5.46 1.43
N ALA A 244 -22.77 5.07 0.58
CA ALA A 244 -22.69 5.51 -0.80
C ALA A 244 -23.22 4.48 -1.80
N ALA A 245 -23.46 3.22 -1.38
CA ALA A 245 -24.05 2.23 -2.24
C ALA A 245 -25.44 2.66 -2.74
N THR A 246 -25.66 2.52 -4.04
CA THR A 246 -26.90 2.71 -4.79
C THR A 246 -27.90 1.58 -4.58
N ARG A 247 -27.47 0.45 -4.00
CA ARG A 247 -28.32 -0.67 -3.62
C ARG A 247 -28.28 -0.82 -2.11
N GLU A 248 -29.43 -1.09 -1.53
CA GLU A 248 -29.55 -1.44 -0.11
C GLU A 248 -28.77 -2.74 0.20
N PRO A 249 -28.25 -2.89 1.44
CA PRO A 249 -27.60 -4.10 1.89
C PRO A 249 -28.53 -5.31 1.76
N GLN A 250 -27.99 -6.44 1.33
CA GLN A 250 -28.73 -7.69 1.17
C GLN A 250 -28.27 -8.70 2.20
N HIS A 251 -29.22 -9.39 2.85
CA HIS A 251 -28.89 -10.49 3.73
C HIS A 251 -28.88 -11.79 2.93
N LYS A 252 -27.77 -12.54 2.96
CA LYS A 252 -27.62 -13.79 2.19
C LYS A 252 -27.22 -14.97 3.06
N LYS A 253 -27.75 -16.15 2.72
CA LYS A 253 -27.32 -17.43 3.28
C LYS A 253 -26.65 -18.27 2.20
N LEU A 254 -25.42 -18.72 2.45
CA LEU A 254 -24.63 -19.50 1.50
C LEU A 254 -24.18 -20.81 2.14
N LYS A 255 -24.09 -21.88 1.34
CA LYS A 255 -23.47 -23.14 1.77
C LYS A 255 -21.95 -23.16 1.54
N LYS A 256 -21.46 -22.37 0.59
CA LYS A 256 -20.05 -22.22 0.24
C LYS A 256 -19.82 -20.80 -0.27
N VAL A 257 -18.68 -20.22 0.09
CA VAL A 257 -18.22 -18.93 -0.45
C VAL A 257 -17.40 -19.18 -1.72
N SER A 258 -17.28 -18.16 -2.58
CA SER A 258 -16.45 -18.21 -3.79
C SER A 258 -15.03 -18.74 -3.52
N LYS A 259 -14.41 -19.35 -4.54
CA LYS A 259 -12.99 -19.72 -4.50
C LYS A 259 -12.05 -18.53 -4.71
N THR A 260 -12.59 -17.36 -5.06
CA THR A 260 -11.87 -16.09 -5.26
C THR A 260 -12.18 -15.12 -4.13
N THR A 261 -11.50 -13.95 -4.13
CA THR A 261 -11.89 -12.78 -3.35
C THR A 261 -13.39 -12.50 -3.48
N TYR A 262 -14.05 -12.18 -2.36
CA TYR A 262 -15.50 -12.00 -2.31
C TYR A 262 -15.87 -10.83 -1.41
N VAL A 263 -16.69 -9.92 -1.94
CA VAL A 263 -17.26 -8.81 -1.16
C VAL A 263 -18.77 -8.95 -1.09
N HIS A 264 -19.31 -8.75 0.11
CA HIS A 264 -20.74 -8.81 0.36
C HIS A 264 -21.24 -7.54 1.05
N HIS A 265 -22.12 -6.80 0.38
CA HIS A 265 -22.82 -5.68 0.98
C HIS A 265 -24.10 -6.15 1.69
N GLY A 266 -24.06 -6.17 3.02
CA GLY A 266 -25.11 -6.68 3.92
C GLY A 266 -24.61 -7.81 4.83
N ASP A 267 -25.54 -8.52 5.47
CA ASP A 267 -25.19 -9.63 6.38
C ASP A 267 -25.03 -10.95 5.63
N LEU A 268 -24.04 -11.73 6.05
CA LEU A 268 -23.73 -13.02 5.44
C LEU A 268 -23.82 -14.15 6.47
N GLU A 269 -24.61 -15.17 6.16
CA GLU A 269 -24.67 -16.43 6.91
C GLU A 269 -24.06 -17.57 6.08
N ILE A 270 -23.10 -18.30 6.63
CA ILE A 270 -22.48 -19.48 6.03
C ILE A 270 -22.96 -20.72 6.78
N ASP A 271 -23.62 -21.63 6.06
CA ASP A 271 -24.10 -22.91 6.56
C ASP A 271 -23.02 -23.99 6.35
N GLY A 272 -22.05 -24.03 7.27
CA GLY A 272 -20.89 -24.93 7.27
C GLY A 272 -19.57 -24.22 7.53
N ASP A 273 -18.46 -24.94 7.32
CA ASP A 273 -17.11 -24.42 7.50
C ASP A 273 -16.76 -23.37 6.43
N LEU A 274 -16.11 -22.29 6.85
CA LEU A 274 -15.60 -21.20 6.03
C LEU A 274 -14.07 -21.25 5.97
N GLY A 275 -13.51 -21.67 4.84
CA GLY A 275 -12.14 -21.37 4.48
C GLY A 275 -12.08 -20.00 3.80
N VAL A 276 -11.60 -18.98 4.50
CA VAL A 276 -11.55 -17.60 4.00
C VAL A 276 -10.54 -17.50 2.85
N ARG A 277 -11.05 -17.09 1.69
CA ARG A 277 -10.31 -16.27 0.73
C ARG A 277 -10.68 -14.82 1.03
N SER A 278 -9.77 -13.88 0.76
CA SER A 278 -9.92 -12.45 1.07
C SER A 278 -11.40 -12.00 0.97
N LEU A 279 -12.01 -11.72 2.13
CA LEU A 279 -13.45 -11.58 2.31
C LEU A 279 -13.76 -10.27 3.02
N MET A 280 -14.65 -9.46 2.44
CA MET A 280 -15.29 -8.35 3.12
C MET A 280 -16.80 -8.56 3.22
N VAL A 281 -17.33 -8.39 4.42
CA VAL A 281 -18.77 -8.34 4.70
C VAL A 281 -19.05 -6.98 5.32
N THR A 282 -19.85 -6.13 4.67
CA THR A 282 -20.12 -4.80 5.23
C THR A 282 -21.05 -4.87 6.44
N GLY A 283 -21.87 -5.91 6.56
CA GLY A 283 -22.70 -6.17 7.74
C GLY A 283 -22.07 -7.20 8.68
N SER A 284 -22.91 -7.99 9.34
CA SER A 284 -22.49 -9.07 10.23
C SER A 284 -22.21 -10.37 9.46
N LEU A 285 -21.24 -11.15 9.95
CA LEU A 285 -20.88 -12.47 9.43
C LEU A 285 -21.23 -13.54 10.46
N THR A 286 -21.99 -14.55 10.06
CA THR A 286 -22.26 -15.75 10.88
C THR A 286 -21.80 -16.99 10.15
N VAL A 287 -20.96 -17.82 10.77
CA VAL A 287 -20.49 -19.09 10.23
C VAL A 287 -20.94 -20.21 11.15
N LYS A 288 -21.80 -21.11 10.66
CA LYS A 288 -22.27 -22.30 11.39
C LYS A 288 -21.24 -23.43 11.31
N GLY A 289 -20.06 -23.16 11.85
CA GLY A 289 -18.93 -24.08 11.80
C GLY A 289 -17.60 -23.35 12.03
N LYS A 290 -16.53 -23.95 11.51
CA LYS A 290 -15.18 -23.42 11.65
C LYS A 290 -14.93 -22.31 10.63
N ALA A 291 -14.31 -21.21 11.06
CA ALA A 291 -13.79 -20.19 10.17
C ALA A 291 -12.27 -20.17 10.22
N SER A 292 -11.61 -20.19 9.05
CA SER A 292 -10.15 -20.23 8.93
C SER A 292 -9.65 -19.17 7.96
N ASN A 293 -8.78 -18.28 8.42
CA ASN A 293 -8.13 -17.22 7.66
C ASN A 293 -6.61 -17.47 7.57
N PRO A 294 -6.13 -18.27 6.61
CA PRO A 294 -4.72 -18.65 6.51
C PRO A 294 -3.83 -17.50 6.00
N GLN A 295 -2.51 -17.68 6.08
CA GLN A 295 -1.53 -16.67 5.68
C GLN A 295 -1.80 -16.09 4.27
N GLY A 296 -1.69 -14.77 4.14
CA GLY A 296 -1.90 -14.05 2.89
C GLY A 296 -3.37 -13.87 2.50
N ARG A 297 -4.30 -14.08 3.45
CA ARG A 297 -5.73 -13.80 3.30
C ARG A 297 -6.18 -12.79 4.33
N GLN A 298 -7.26 -12.07 4.01
CA GLN A 298 -7.79 -11.01 4.85
C GLN A 298 -9.29 -11.22 5.11
N LEU A 299 -9.73 -10.87 6.32
CA LEU A 299 -11.13 -10.96 6.70
C LEU A 299 -11.59 -9.63 7.31
N PHE A 300 -12.51 -8.96 6.64
CA PHE A 300 -13.09 -7.70 7.10
C PHE A 300 -14.59 -7.85 7.33
N VAL A 301 -15.05 -7.54 8.53
CA VAL A 301 -16.46 -7.63 8.92
C VAL A 301 -16.87 -6.29 9.52
N GLY A 302 -17.88 -5.65 8.94
CA GLY A 302 -18.37 -4.34 9.39
C GLY A 302 -19.19 -4.41 10.68
N GLY A 303 -19.93 -5.50 10.87
CA GLY A 303 -20.75 -5.77 12.06
C GLY A 303 -20.14 -6.84 12.96
N ASP A 304 -21.00 -7.66 13.55
CA ASP A 304 -20.60 -8.75 14.43
C ASP A 304 -20.10 -9.94 13.63
N PHE A 305 -19.13 -10.67 14.19
CA PHE A 305 -18.66 -11.95 13.65
C PHE A 305 -18.89 -13.08 14.65
N ALA A 306 -19.64 -14.10 14.23
CA ALA A 306 -19.91 -15.30 15.03
C ALA A 306 -19.51 -16.58 14.30
N CYS A 307 -18.82 -17.49 14.99
CA CYS A 307 -18.51 -18.84 14.49
C CYS A 307 -18.28 -19.84 15.64
N ASP A 308 -18.12 -21.13 15.33
CA ASP A 308 -17.81 -22.12 16.37
C ASP A 308 -16.36 -22.02 16.84
N THR A 309 -15.43 -22.02 15.89
CA THR A 309 -13.98 -21.88 16.13
C THR A 309 -13.41 -20.96 15.06
N PHE A 310 -12.55 -20.05 15.47
CA PHE A 310 -11.88 -19.12 14.57
C PHE A 310 -10.38 -19.35 14.59
N TYR A 311 -9.79 -19.52 13.41
CA TYR A 311 -8.35 -19.59 13.21
C TYR A 311 -7.91 -18.46 12.28
N THR A 312 -6.86 -17.74 12.63
CA THR A 312 -6.29 -16.70 11.77
C THR A 312 -4.77 -16.64 11.79
N GLU A 313 -4.18 -16.45 10.60
CA GLU A 313 -2.78 -16.10 10.36
C GLU A 313 -2.62 -14.77 9.60
N GLY A 314 -3.72 -14.25 9.04
CA GLY A 314 -3.73 -13.01 8.27
C GLY A 314 -4.45 -11.87 8.99
N PRO A 315 -4.49 -10.66 8.39
CA PRO A 315 -5.23 -9.52 8.91
C PRO A 315 -6.73 -9.80 9.09
N VAL A 316 -7.26 -9.44 10.25
CA VAL A 316 -8.69 -9.54 10.55
C VAL A 316 -9.15 -8.25 11.22
N VAL A 317 -10.24 -7.69 10.70
CA VAL A 317 -10.82 -6.43 11.20
C VAL A 317 -12.32 -6.63 11.38
N ILE A 318 -12.81 -6.46 12.61
CA ILE A 318 -14.20 -6.69 13.01
C ILE A 318 -14.75 -5.43 13.68
N GLY A 319 -15.84 -4.90 13.12
CA GLY A 319 -16.45 -3.64 13.56
C GLY A 319 -17.33 -3.77 14.79
N GLY A 320 -17.92 -4.94 15.01
CA GLY A 320 -18.74 -5.28 16.17
C GLY A 320 -18.04 -6.25 17.13
N ASP A 321 -18.83 -7.16 17.69
CA ASP A 321 -18.35 -8.23 18.57
C ASP A 321 -17.76 -9.41 17.77
N LEU A 322 -16.75 -10.07 18.33
CA LEU A 322 -16.33 -11.40 17.90
C LEU A 322 -16.82 -12.44 18.92
N ARG A 323 -17.57 -13.45 18.46
CA ARG A 323 -18.09 -14.55 19.29
C ARG A 323 -17.66 -15.89 18.72
N ALA A 324 -16.81 -16.61 19.45
CA ALA A 324 -16.44 -17.98 19.13
C ALA A 324 -16.21 -18.81 20.39
N ARG A 325 -16.19 -20.14 20.31
CA ARG A 325 -15.72 -20.96 21.45
C ARG A 325 -14.20 -20.87 21.57
N THR A 326 -13.51 -21.03 20.45
CA THR A 326 -12.05 -20.96 20.38
C THR A 326 -11.62 -19.94 19.35
N VAL A 327 -10.64 -19.12 19.69
CA VAL A 327 -9.96 -18.19 18.77
C VAL A 327 -8.47 -18.48 18.83
N ASP A 328 -7.89 -18.89 17.70
CA ASP A 328 -6.45 -19.11 17.59
C ASP A 328 -5.87 -18.12 16.58
N ALA A 329 -4.98 -17.24 17.04
CA ALA A 329 -4.33 -16.20 16.25
C ALA A 329 -2.81 -16.44 16.21
N PHE A 330 -2.27 -16.69 15.01
CA PHE A 330 -0.88 -17.08 14.79
C PHE A 330 -0.16 -16.13 13.84
N TYR A 331 1.17 -16.18 13.86
CA TYR A 331 2.06 -15.64 12.82
C TYR A 331 2.26 -14.11 12.85
N ASN A 332 3.52 -13.71 12.58
CA ASN A 332 4.08 -12.37 12.88
C ASN A 332 3.57 -11.22 11.99
N ASP A 333 3.48 -10.05 12.64
CA ASP A 333 3.20 -8.69 12.15
C ASP A 333 1.76 -8.38 11.68
N TYR A 334 0.84 -9.35 11.70
CA TYR A 334 -0.58 -9.11 11.42
C TYR A 334 -1.41 -8.94 12.71
N GLY A 335 -2.60 -8.37 12.54
CA GLY A 335 -3.51 -8.04 13.63
C GLY A 335 -4.91 -8.64 13.46
N LEU A 336 -5.45 -9.14 14.58
CA LEU A 336 -6.88 -9.34 14.81
C LEU A 336 -7.40 -8.16 15.63
N GLU A 337 -8.16 -7.29 14.98
CA GLU A 337 -8.76 -6.10 15.60
C GLU A 337 -10.27 -6.25 15.73
N VAL A 338 -10.78 -6.15 16.96
CA VAL A 338 -12.21 -6.22 17.29
C VAL A 338 -12.63 -4.91 17.97
N ARG A 339 -13.43 -4.07 17.32
CA ARG A 339 -13.87 -2.81 17.94
C ARG A 339 -14.79 -3.04 19.14
N GLY A 340 -15.63 -4.08 19.09
CA GLY A 340 -16.52 -4.47 20.18
C GLY A 340 -15.85 -5.39 21.20
N THR A 341 -16.60 -6.40 21.63
CA THR A 341 -16.13 -7.40 22.59
C THR A 341 -15.63 -8.65 21.88
N LEU A 342 -14.41 -9.08 22.18
CA LEU A 342 -13.92 -10.42 21.84
C LEU A 342 -14.36 -11.39 22.93
N LYS A 343 -15.33 -12.24 22.60
CA LYS A 343 -15.88 -13.26 23.49
C LYS A 343 -15.44 -14.67 23.05
N ALA A 344 -14.70 -15.35 23.93
CA ALA A 344 -14.23 -16.71 23.69
C ALA A 344 -14.11 -17.56 24.97
N ASP A 345 -14.27 -18.87 24.84
CA ASP A 345 -13.86 -19.79 25.92
C ASP A 345 -12.33 -19.84 25.99
N THR A 346 -11.67 -20.01 24.84
CA THR A 346 -10.20 -20.03 24.74
C THR A 346 -9.70 -19.08 23.66
N LEU A 347 -8.70 -18.25 24.00
CA LEU A 347 -7.95 -17.42 23.06
C LEU A 347 -6.47 -17.85 23.09
N THR A 348 -5.96 -18.38 21.99
CA THR A 348 -4.54 -18.66 21.80
C THR A 348 -3.91 -17.57 20.93
N VAL A 349 -2.84 -16.96 21.39
CA VAL A 349 -2.08 -15.94 20.65
C VAL A 349 -0.63 -16.39 20.54
N GLU A 350 -0.14 -16.59 19.33
CA GLU A 350 1.27 -16.93 19.07
C GLU A 350 1.82 -15.95 18.05
N ARG A 351 2.68 -15.03 18.51
CA ARG A 351 3.34 -14.06 17.63
C ARG A 351 2.36 -13.22 16.78
N HIS A 352 1.14 -12.95 17.26
CA HIS A 352 0.11 -12.19 16.54
C HIS A 352 -0.39 -11.02 17.40
N GLN A 353 -0.78 -9.89 16.79
CA GLN A 353 -1.36 -8.78 17.55
C GLN A 353 -2.88 -8.99 17.69
N VAL A 354 -3.41 -8.98 18.91
CA VAL A 354 -4.86 -9.06 19.15
C VAL A 354 -5.31 -7.86 19.95
N THR A 355 -6.18 -7.04 19.36
CA THR A 355 -6.76 -5.86 19.98
C THR A 355 -8.29 -6.02 20.04
N ALA A 356 -8.87 -5.70 21.19
CA ALA A 356 -10.31 -5.68 21.36
C ALA A 356 -10.74 -4.47 22.19
N GLY A 357 -11.90 -3.86 21.90
CA GLY A 357 -12.49 -2.84 22.75
C GLY A 357 -12.77 -3.37 24.16
N ARG A 358 -13.16 -4.65 24.24
CA ARG A 358 -13.23 -5.42 25.49
C ARG A 358 -12.88 -6.89 25.24
N PHE A 359 -12.23 -7.52 26.21
CA PHE A 359 -12.05 -8.97 26.23
C PHE A 359 -13.05 -9.60 27.23
N ASP A 360 -13.81 -10.59 26.77
CA ASP A 360 -14.64 -11.51 27.57
C ASP A 360 -14.18 -12.95 27.27
N VAL A 361 -12.96 -13.26 27.71
CA VAL A 361 -12.27 -14.52 27.42
C VAL A 361 -12.09 -15.32 28.71
N ARG A 362 -12.48 -16.60 28.71
CA ARG A 362 -12.33 -17.45 29.92
C ARG A 362 -10.89 -17.90 30.13
N GLU A 363 -10.21 -18.32 29.07
CA GLU A 363 -8.81 -18.77 29.09
C GLU A 363 -8.02 -18.08 27.97
N ARG A 364 -6.90 -17.44 28.32
CA ARG A 364 -5.99 -16.81 27.36
C ARG A 364 -4.60 -17.44 27.46
N ILE A 365 -4.07 -17.87 26.32
CA ILE A 365 -2.78 -18.54 26.18
C ILE A 365 -1.92 -17.72 25.23
N ASP A 366 -0.92 -17.01 25.75
CA ASP A 366 0.07 -16.29 24.94
C ASP A 366 1.35 -17.15 24.80
N LYS A 367 1.79 -17.42 23.56
CA LYS A 367 2.92 -18.30 23.21
C LYS A 367 4.07 -17.57 22.51
#